data_AF-A0A350HXZ1-F1
#
_entry.id   AF-A0A350HXZ1-F1
#
_cell.length_a   1.000
_cell.length_b   1.000
_cell.length_c   1.000
_cell.angle_alpha   90.00
_cell.angle_beta   90.00
_cell.angle_gamma   90.00
#
_symmetry.space_group_name_H-M   'P 1'
#
loop_
_entity.id
_entity.type
_entity.pdbx_description
1 polymer ?
#
loop_
_entity_poly.entity_id
_entity_poly.type
_entity_poly.pdbx_seq_one_letter_code
_entity_poly.pdbx_strand_id
1 'polypeptide(L)'
;DVRRDLSAPDLPFVIGVIGVGGPVKNYGAAQKRYAGIHQYFRSAMAAPATWPEFDGNVSSVLTENYWDMELTALRARDAELNQKMKQLVSNGNLQKKEQQSMREKLRAEMFTKRELETLQKGVSNQEYHYLGSAKIMAQIGRGFAESMAQLMGPSSN
;
A
#
# COMPACT_ATOMS: atom_id res chain seq x y z
N ASP A 1 -14.62 8.04 -26.29
CA ASP A 1 -14.13 8.98 -25.26
C ASP A 1 -15.29 9.18 -24.32
N VAL A 2 -15.09 8.92 -23.02
CA VAL A 2 -16.14 9.01 -22.00
C VAL A 2 -16.81 10.39 -22.03
N ARG A 3 -16.06 11.46 -22.29
CA ARG A 3 -16.62 12.83 -22.37
C ARG A 3 -17.59 13.00 -23.51
N ARG A 4 -17.25 12.47 -24.69
CA ARG A 4 -18.12 12.46 -25.86
C ARG A 4 -19.36 11.61 -25.61
N ASP A 5 -19.17 10.42 -25.04
CA ASP A 5 -20.26 9.47 -24.85
C ASP A 5 -21.25 9.94 -23.76
N LEU A 6 -20.82 10.82 -22.85
CA LEU A 6 -21.65 11.49 -21.83
C LEU A 6 -22.06 12.93 -22.19
N SER A 7 -21.70 13.44 -23.38
CA SER A 7 -21.92 14.83 -23.78
C SER A 7 -21.41 15.87 -22.77
N ALA A 8 -20.28 15.59 -22.12
CA ALA A 8 -19.68 16.38 -21.04
C ALA A 8 -18.20 16.69 -21.35
N PRO A 9 -17.90 17.71 -22.19
CA PRO A 9 -16.55 18.00 -22.65
C PRO A 9 -15.58 18.44 -21.53
N ASP A 10 -16.11 19.00 -20.44
CA ASP A 10 -15.33 19.49 -19.30
C ASP A 10 -15.42 18.56 -18.07
N LEU A 11 -15.85 17.30 -18.25
CA LEU A 11 -15.94 16.35 -17.16
C LEU A 11 -14.53 16.08 -16.57
N PRO A 12 -14.31 16.32 -15.26
CA PRO A 12 -13.02 16.08 -14.63
C PRO A 12 -12.76 14.59 -14.40
N PHE A 13 -11.50 14.19 -14.52
CA PHE A 13 -11.05 12.83 -14.22
C PHE A 13 -9.89 12.81 -13.23
N VAL A 14 -9.95 11.86 -12.31
CA VAL A 14 -8.83 11.53 -11.42
C VAL A 14 -8.35 10.12 -11.75
N ILE A 15 -7.11 9.99 -12.18
CA ILE A 15 -6.50 8.70 -12.51
C ILE A 15 -5.82 8.13 -11.26
N GLY A 16 -6.32 6.99 -10.79
CA GLY A 16 -5.68 6.22 -9.74
C GLY A 16 -4.47 5.46 -10.26
N VAL A 17 -3.26 5.89 -9.92
CA VAL A 17 -2.02 5.21 -10.30
C VAL A 17 -1.74 4.08 -9.32
N ILE A 18 -1.43 2.87 -9.81
CA ILE A 18 -1.27 1.67 -8.98
C ILE A 18 -0.16 1.81 -7.93
N GLY A 19 -0.50 1.63 -6.66
CA GLY A 19 0.39 1.89 -5.54
C GLY A 19 1.01 0.66 -4.88
N VAL A 20 0.75 -0.54 -5.39
CA VAL A 20 1.14 -1.81 -4.76
C VAL A 20 2.62 -1.84 -4.39
N GLY A 21 2.91 -2.19 -3.14
CA GLY A 21 4.26 -2.26 -2.59
C GLY A 21 4.88 -0.91 -2.22
N GLY A 22 4.17 0.20 -2.43
CA GLY A 22 4.64 1.54 -2.08
C GLY A 22 5.66 2.11 -3.07
N PRO A 23 6.36 3.20 -2.69
CA PRO A 23 7.29 3.89 -3.57
C PRO A 23 8.50 3.01 -3.90
N VAL A 24 8.90 2.93 -5.18
CA VAL A 24 10.00 2.08 -5.63
C VAL A 24 11.32 2.38 -4.90
N LYS A 25 11.55 3.65 -4.56
CA LYS A 25 12.71 4.10 -3.75
C LYS A 25 12.81 3.43 -2.38
N ASN A 26 11.70 2.90 -1.85
CA ASN A 26 11.62 2.27 -0.54
C ASN A 26 11.61 0.72 -0.61
N TYR A 27 11.87 0.13 -1.78
CA TYR A 27 11.78 -1.33 -1.95
C TYR A 27 12.88 -2.08 -1.21
N GLY A 28 12.47 -3.11 -0.47
CA GLY A 28 13.37 -4.09 0.11
C GLY A 28 13.94 -5.05 -0.94
N ALA A 29 14.91 -5.88 -0.52
CA ALA A 29 15.62 -6.80 -1.41
C ALA A 29 14.69 -7.69 -2.25
N ALA A 30 13.64 -8.26 -1.63
CA ALA A 30 12.67 -9.12 -2.31
C ALA A 30 11.81 -8.38 -3.36
N GLN A 31 11.62 -7.06 -3.19
CA GLN A 31 10.78 -6.24 -4.05
C GLN A 31 11.55 -5.60 -5.21
N LYS A 32 12.89 -5.49 -5.11
CA LYS A 32 13.74 -4.85 -6.14
C LYS A 32 13.53 -5.41 -7.55
N ARG A 33 13.24 -6.71 -7.68
CA ARG A 33 12.93 -7.33 -8.98
C ARG A 33 11.72 -6.71 -9.69
N TYR A 34 10.82 -6.07 -8.95
CA TYR A 34 9.62 -5.43 -9.49
C TYR A 34 9.77 -3.91 -9.69
N ALA A 35 10.90 -3.32 -9.28
CA ALA A 35 11.11 -1.87 -9.31
C ALA A 35 10.88 -1.26 -10.70
N GLY A 36 11.50 -1.86 -11.73
CA GLY A 36 11.37 -1.38 -13.11
C GLY A 36 9.94 -1.48 -13.61
N ILE A 37 9.32 -2.65 -13.53
CA ILE A 37 7.97 -2.86 -14.05
C ILE A 37 6.93 -1.98 -13.34
N HIS A 38 7.02 -1.83 -12.01
CA HIS A 38 6.12 -0.94 -11.27
C HIS A 38 6.33 0.53 -11.66
N GLN A 39 7.58 0.99 -11.78
CA GLN A 39 7.84 2.37 -12.18
C GLN A 39 7.31 2.67 -13.58
N TYR A 40 7.56 1.79 -14.55
CA TYR A 40 7.07 1.99 -15.92
C TYR A 40 5.54 1.98 -15.99
N PHE A 41 4.88 1.06 -15.30
CA PHE A 41 3.41 1.03 -15.24
C PHE A 41 2.86 2.31 -14.63
N ARG A 42 3.42 2.78 -13.52
CA ARG A 42 2.97 4.00 -12.83
C ARG A 42 3.16 5.24 -13.71
N SER A 43 4.31 5.37 -14.35
CA SER A 43 4.58 6.46 -15.28
C SER A 43 3.59 6.45 -16.45
N ALA A 44 3.31 5.29 -17.03
CA ALA A 44 2.33 5.17 -18.12
C ALA A 44 0.91 5.52 -17.69
N MET A 45 0.48 5.10 -16.49
CA MET A 45 -0.83 5.45 -15.95
C MET A 45 -0.94 6.96 -15.64
N ALA A 46 0.13 7.58 -15.15
CA ALA A 46 0.14 9.01 -14.81
C ALA A 46 0.24 9.93 -16.03
N ALA A 47 0.84 9.45 -17.12
CA ALA A 47 1.18 10.25 -18.30
C ALA A 47 0.01 11.07 -18.89
N PRO A 48 -1.24 10.57 -19.00
CA PRO A 48 -2.34 11.36 -19.54
C PRO A 48 -2.57 12.67 -18.77
N ALA A 49 -2.40 12.69 -17.45
CA ALA A 49 -2.58 13.92 -16.66
C ALA A 49 -1.52 15.00 -16.94
N THR A 50 -0.49 14.71 -17.74
CA THR A 50 0.57 15.67 -18.12
C THR A 50 0.37 16.27 -19.51
N TRP A 51 -0.63 15.81 -20.26
CA TRP A 51 -0.85 16.29 -21.62
C TRP A 51 -1.51 17.68 -21.62
N PRO A 52 -1.08 18.61 -22.50
CA PRO A 52 -1.62 19.96 -22.51
C PRO A 52 -3.14 20.04 -22.67
N GLU A 53 -3.76 19.14 -23.44
CA GLU A 53 -5.23 19.10 -23.60
C GLU A 53 -6.00 18.69 -22.34
N PHE A 54 -5.31 18.19 -21.32
CA PHE A 54 -5.90 17.72 -20.07
C PHE A 54 -5.52 18.57 -18.86
N ASP A 55 -4.75 19.64 -19.07
CA ASP A 55 -4.38 20.57 -18.01
C ASP A 55 -5.62 21.18 -17.34
N GLY A 56 -5.61 21.23 -16.01
CA GLY A 56 -6.74 21.69 -15.19
C GLY A 56 -8.00 20.79 -15.20
N ASN A 57 -8.05 19.71 -15.99
CA ASN A 57 -9.23 18.85 -16.11
C ASN A 57 -8.95 17.37 -15.77
N VAL A 58 -7.69 16.95 -15.80
CA VAL A 58 -7.27 15.60 -15.39
C VAL A 58 -6.15 15.68 -14.36
N SER A 59 -6.25 14.88 -13.31
CA SER A 59 -5.20 14.74 -12.31
C SER A 59 -4.86 13.27 -12.08
N SER A 60 -3.69 13.00 -11.50
CA SER A 60 -3.28 11.66 -11.11
C SER A 60 -3.04 11.58 -9.61
N VAL A 61 -3.54 10.50 -9.00
CA VAL A 61 -3.30 10.17 -7.60
C VAL A 61 -2.32 9.01 -7.54
N LEU A 62 -1.09 9.31 -7.14
CA LEU A 62 -0.02 8.35 -6.93
C LEU A 62 -0.27 7.54 -5.66
N THR A 63 -1.02 6.45 -5.77
CA THR A 63 -1.47 5.70 -4.58
C THR A 63 -0.34 5.00 -3.84
N GLU A 64 0.85 4.88 -4.44
CA GLU A 64 2.05 4.39 -3.75
C GLU A 64 2.44 5.25 -2.54
N ASN A 65 2.09 6.54 -2.55
CA ASN A 65 2.40 7.46 -1.45
C ASN A 65 1.54 7.21 -0.21
N TYR A 66 0.46 6.45 -0.34
CA TYR A 66 -0.44 6.06 0.76
C TYR A 66 -0.16 4.65 1.29
N TRP A 67 0.88 3.99 0.76
CA TRP A 67 1.26 2.65 1.21
C TRP A 67 1.82 2.67 2.64
N ASP A 68 1.38 1.74 3.47
CA ASP A 68 1.82 1.66 4.85
C ASP A 68 3.20 0.98 4.95
N MET A 69 4.25 1.81 4.91
CA MET A 69 5.63 1.36 5.04
C MET A 69 5.97 0.86 6.44
N GLU A 70 5.31 1.38 7.49
CA GLU A 70 5.47 0.88 8.86
C GLU A 70 4.96 -0.56 8.94
N LEU A 71 3.74 -0.81 8.48
CA LEU A 71 3.16 -2.15 8.45
C LEU A 71 3.99 -3.11 7.58
N THR A 72 4.50 -2.64 6.44
CA THR A 72 5.39 -3.43 5.57
C THR A 72 6.65 -3.87 6.31
N ALA A 73 7.31 -2.96 7.03
CA ALA A 73 8.51 -3.27 7.80
C ALA A 73 8.23 -4.23 8.97
N LEU A 74 7.11 -4.05 9.67
CA LEU A 74 6.70 -4.93 10.76
C LEU A 74 6.42 -6.35 10.25
N ARG A 75 5.80 -6.49 9.09
CA ARG A 75 5.55 -7.79 8.47
C ARG A 75 6.83 -8.51 8.05
N ALA A 76 7.82 -7.77 7.54
CA ALA A 76 9.13 -8.36 7.25
C ALA A 76 9.77 -8.95 8.52
N ARG A 77 9.72 -8.21 9.65
CA ARG A 77 10.19 -8.69 10.95
C ARG A 77 9.39 -9.89 11.47
N ASP A 78 8.07 -9.91 11.30
CA ASP A 78 7.24 -11.06 11.72
C ASP A 78 7.53 -12.30 10.85
N ALA A 79 7.84 -12.12 9.57
CA ALA A 79 8.31 -13.19 8.70
C ALA A 79 9.67 -13.76 9.15
N GLU A 80 10.62 -12.91 9.56
CA GLU A 80 11.89 -13.35 10.13
C GLU A 80 11.70 -14.14 11.43
N LEU A 81 10.80 -13.69 12.32
CA LEU A 81 10.44 -14.42 13.54
C LEU A 81 9.86 -15.80 13.18
N ASN A 82 8.93 -15.85 12.24
CA ASN A 82 8.33 -17.11 11.79
C ASN A 82 9.37 -18.06 11.18
N GLN A 83 10.36 -17.54 10.45
CA GLN A 83 11.48 -18.34 9.92
C GLN A 83 12.37 -18.89 11.04
N LYS A 84 12.73 -18.06 12.04
CA LYS A 84 13.48 -18.51 13.23
C LYS A 84 12.73 -19.59 14.00
N MET A 85 11.43 -19.40 14.21
CA MET A 85 10.58 -20.41 14.87
C MET A 85 10.55 -21.72 14.08
N LYS A 86 10.45 -21.67 12.74
CA LYS A 86 10.48 -22.86 11.90
C LYS A 86 11.81 -23.62 12.02
N GLN A 87 12.94 -22.90 12.07
CA GLN A 87 14.26 -23.51 12.28
C GLN A 87 14.38 -24.17 13.65
N LEU A 88 13.95 -23.49 14.72
CA LEU A 88 14.00 -24.02 16.09
C LEU A 88 13.14 -25.29 16.25
N VAL A 89 11.93 -25.30 15.67
CA VAL A 89 11.05 -26.47 15.69
C VAL A 89 11.58 -27.61 14.82
N SER A 90 12.26 -27.30 13.71
CA SER A 90 12.92 -28.33 12.91
C SER A 90 14.11 -28.96 13.62
N ASN A 91 14.79 -28.20 14.49
CA ASN A 91 16.00 -28.64 15.19
C ASN A 91 15.70 -29.30 16.55
N GLY A 92 14.47 -29.18 17.07
CA GLY A 92 14.06 -29.78 18.34
C GLY A 92 12.62 -30.26 18.29
N ASN A 93 12.36 -31.49 18.77
CA ASN A 93 11.02 -32.06 18.93
C ASN A 93 10.24 -31.37 20.07
N LEU A 94 9.96 -30.08 19.90
CA LEU A 94 9.31 -29.23 20.88
C LEU A 94 7.81 -29.49 20.93
N GLN A 95 7.25 -29.61 22.12
CA GLN A 95 5.79 -29.73 22.26
C GLN A 95 5.09 -28.43 21.87
N LYS A 96 3.86 -28.51 21.35
CA LYS A 96 3.08 -27.33 20.88
C LYS A 96 3.00 -26.19 21.90
N LYS A 97 2.90 -26.51 23.20
CA LYS A 97 2.82 -25.53 24.28
C LYS A 97 4.14 -24.75 24.46
N GLU A 98 5.27 -25.42 24.31
CA GLU A 98 6.60 -24.79 24.38
C GLU A 98 6.83 -23.88 23.18
N GLN A 99 6.40 -24.31 21.98
CA GLN A 99 6.47 -23.48 20.78
C GLN A 99 5.68 -22.18 20.91
N GLN A 100 4.48 -22.24 21.51
CA GLN A 100 3.66 -21.05 21.75
C GLN A 100 4.32 -20.09 22.74
N SER A 101 4.80 -20.59 23.88
CA SER A 101 5.50 -19.78 24.89
C SER A 101 6.76 -19.11 24.33
N MET A 102 7.55 -19.84 23.54
CA MET A 102 8.73 -19.26 22.87
C MET A 102 8.36 -18.21 21.83
N ARG A 103 7.31 -18.44 21.04
CA ARG A 103 6.81 -17.47 20.07
C ARG A 103 6.38 -16.17 20.76
N GLU A 104 5.67 -16.26 21.87
CA GLU A 104 5.24 -15.11 22.67
C GLU A 104 6.45 -14.34 23.24
N LYS A 105 7.44 -15.07 23.77
CA LYS A 105 8.68 -14.48 24.27
C LYS A 105 9.44 -13.74 23.17
N LEU A 106 9.68 -14.39 22.03
CA LEU A 106 10.36 -13.77 20.88
C LEU A 106 9.58 -12.58 20.34
N ARG A 107 8.25 -12.62 20.34
CA ARG A 107 7.43 -11.46 19.94
C ARG A 107 7.60 -10.30 20.92
N ALA A 108 7.61 -10.55 22.22
CA ALA A 108 7.81 -9.51 23.23
C ALA A 108 9.23 -8.91 23.19
N GLU A 109 10.24 -9.70 22.81
CA GLU A 109 11.61 -9.23 22.61
C GLU A 109 11.78 -8.44 21.30
N MET A 110 11.12 -8.89 20.22
CA MET A 110 11.28 -8.30 18.90
C MET A 110 10.37 -7.11 18.65
N PHE A 111 9.25 -6.94 19.36
CA PHE A 111 8.24 -5.92 19.05
C PHE A 111 7.75 -5.18 20.29
N THR A 112 7.46 -3.89 20.12
CA THR A 112 6.72 -3.11 21.12
C THR A 112 5.24 -3.45 21.11
N LYS A 113 4.52 -3.10 22.18
CA LYS A 113 3.06 -3.29 22.27
C LYS A 113 2.30 -2.62 21.12
N ARG A 114 2.70 -1.39 20.74
CA ARG A 114 2.11 -0.65 19.61
C ARG A 114 2.34 -1.38 18.29
N GLU A 115 3.55 -1.86 18.05
CA GLU A 115 3.88 -2.59 16.81
C GLU A 115 3.09 -3.89 16.69
N LEU A 116 2.91 -4.62 17.80
CA LEU A 116 2.06 -5.81 17.84
C LEU A 116 0.59 -5.48 17.55
N GLU A 117 0.09 -4.36 18.10
CA GLU A 117 -1.25 -3.89 17.80
C GLU A 117 -1.41 -3.51 16.31
N THR A 118 -0.43 -2.80 15.74
CA THR A 118 -0.38 -2.49 14.31
C THR A 118 -0.37 -3.76 13.45
N LEU A 119 0.42 -4.77 13.81
CA LEU A 119 0.43 -6.06 13.09
C LEU A 119 -0.90 -6.80 13.17
N GLN A 120 -1.54 -6.78 14.34
CA GLN A 120 -2.81 -7.47 14.58
C GLN A 120 -3.98 -6.79 13.86
N LYS A 121 -4.00 -5.45 13.83
CA LYS A 121 -5.14 -4.66 13.31
C LYS A 121 -4.92 -4.13 11.89
N GLY A 122 -3.67 -4.04 11.45
CA GLY A 122 -3.29 -3.38 10.21
C GLY A 122 -3.61 -4.16 8.93
N VAL A 123 -3.97 -5.44 9.05
CA VAL A 123 -4.15 -6.37 7.91
C VAL A 123 -5.41 -7.21 8.12
N SER A 124 -6.24 -7.30 7.07
CA SER A 124 -7.42 -8.18 7.04
C SER A 124 -7.30 -9.38 6.09
N ASN A 125 -6.24 -9.48 5.27
CA ASN A 125 -6.06 -10.57 4.30
C ASN A 125 -4.59 -10.85 3.92
N GLN A 126 -4.32 -11.91 3.14
CA GLN A 126 -3.09 -12.09 2.37
C GLN A 126 -2.89 -10.89 1.44
N GLU A 127 -1.63 -10.48 1.25
CA GLU A 127 -1.16 -9.14 0.83
C GLU A 127 -1.64 -8.63 -0.55
N TYR A 128 -2.48 -9.38 -1.26
CA TYR A 128 -2.93 -9.14 -2.63
C TYR A 128 -3.85 -7.92 -2.80
N HIS A 129 -4.48 -7.42 -1.72
CA HIS A 129 -5.42 -6.29 -1.76
C HIS A 129 -4.94 -5.09 -0.92
N TYR A 130 -3.76 -4.54 -1.22
CA TYR A 130 -3.17 -3.43 -0.44
C TYR A 130 -3.09 -3.78 1.05
N LEU A 131 -2.59 -4.99 1.33
CA LEU A 131 -2.52 -5.58 2.67
C LEU A 131 -3.88 -5.76 3.37
N GLY A 132 -5.01 -5.56 2.68
CA GLY A 132 -6.32 -5.46 3.31
C GLY A 132 -6.38 -4.35 4.37
N SER A 133 -5.53 -3.31 4.21
CA SER A 133 -5.33 -2.28 5.22
C SER A 133 -6.33 -1.15 5.05
N ALA A 134 -7.19 -0.96 6.07
CA ALA A 134 -8.13 0.15 6.11
C ALA A 134 -7.41 1.51 6.06
N LYS A 135 -6.22 1.62 6.67
CA LYS A 135 -5.41 2.85 6.64
C LYS A 135 -4.99 3.20 5.22
N ILE A 136 -4.48 2.24 4.45
CA ILE A 136 -4.08 2.47 3.05
C ILE A 136 -5.30 2.90 2.22
N MET A 137 -6.40 2.14 2.29
CA MET A 137 -7.60 2.43 1.50
C MET A 137 -8.25 3.77 1.84
N ALA A 138 -8.31 4.13 3.13
CA ALA A 138 -8.86 5.41 3.56
C ALA A 138 -8.01 6.60 3.07
N GLN A 139 -6.68 6.48 3.12
CA GLN A 139 -5.78 7.53 2.62
C GLN A 139 -5.84 7.66 1.09
N ILE A 140 -5.97 6.54 0.37
CA ILE A 140 -6.23 6.56 -1.08
C ILE A 140 -7.53 7.30 -1.39
N GLY A 141 -8.62 6.95 -0.71
CA GLY A 141 -9.92 7.61 -0.88
C GLY A 141 -9.86 9.12 -0.60
N ARG A 142 -9.13 9.51 0.46
CA ARG A 142 -8.85 10.92 0.76
C ARG A 142 -8.10 11.60 -0.40
N GLY A 143 -7.05 10.97 -0.93
CA GLY A 143 -6.30 11.50 -2.06
C GLY A 143 -7.16 11.73 -3.31
N PHE A 144 -8.06 10.79 -3.63
CA PHE A 144 -9.04 10.98 -4.70
C PHE A 144 -9.99 12.14 -4.42
N ALA A 145 -10.53 12.24 -3.21
CA ALA A 145 -11.46 13.31 -2.83
C ALA A 145 -10.79 14.69 -2.92
N GLU A 146 -9.57 14.83 -2.39
CA GLU A 146 -8.80 16.08 -2.45
C GLU A 146 -8.46 16.46 -3.89
N SER A 147 -8.04 15.50 -4.72
CA SER A 147 -7.74 15.73 -6.13
C SER A 147 -8.97 16.16 -6.93
N MET A 148 -10.12 15.52 -6.68
CA MET A 148 -11.37 15.88 -7.33
C MET A 148 -11.85 17.26 -6.89
N ALA A 149 -11.78 17.57 -5.59
CA ALA A 149 -12.16 18.88 -5.07
C ALA A 149 -11.31 20.01 -5.67
N GLN A 150 -10.03 19.77 -5.93
CA GLN A 150 -9.16 20.73 -6.61
C GLN A 150 -9.57 20.95 -8.07
N LEU A 151 -9.89 19.88 -8.82
CA LEU A 151 -10.35 20.00 -10.21
C LEU A 151 -11.71 20.70 -10.34
N MET A 152 -12.62 20.47 -9.39
CA MET A 152 -13.95 21.08 -9.42
C MET A 152 -13.96 22.55 -8.97
N GLY A 153 -12.87 23.03 -8.36
CA GLY A 153 -12.78 24.38 -7.78
C GLY A 153 -13.80 24.64 -6.66
N PRO A 154 -13.82 25.84 -6.07
CA PRO A 154 -14.94 26.26 -5.23
C PRO A 154 -16.19 26.34 -6.12
N SER A 155 -17.30 25.74 -5.67
CA SER A 155 -18.59 25.88 -6.35
C SER A 155 -18.92 27.37 -6.47
N SER A 156 -18.93 27.90 -7.69
CA SER A 156 -19.54 29.18 -7.99
C SER A 156 -21.04 29.05 -7.71
N ASN A 157 -21.45 29.47 -6.51
CA ASN A 157 -22.86 29.74 -6.20
C ASN A 157 -23.32 31.01 -6.91
#